data_AF-A0A7W1FU09-F1
#
_entry.id   AF-A0A7W1FU09-F1
#
_cell.length_a   1.000
_cell.length_b   1.000
_cell.length_c   1.000
_cell.angle_alpha   90.00
_cell.angle_beta   90.00
_cell.angle_gamma   90.00
#
_symmetry.space_group_name_H-M   'P 1'
#
loop_
_entity.id
_entity.type
_entity.pdbx_description
1 polymer ?
#
loop_
_entity_poly.entity_id
_entity_poly.type
_entity_poly.pdbx_seq_one_letter_code
_entity_poly.pdbx_strand_id
1 'polypeptide(L)' 'MIGPEEPRLPPGYRLDRSDPDVWTLRRPEGWVVAHFSARGATKEAIEQTAWKDHEGAGEEEYP' A
#
# COMPACT_ATOMS: atom_id res chain seq x y z
N MET A 1 24.15 6.76 6.41
CA MET A 1 23.45 6.14 5.27
C MET A 1 22.16 5.55 5.81
N ILE A 2 21.09 6.34 5.85
CA ILE A 2 19.76 5.81 6.15
C ILE A 2 19.25 5.35 4.79
N GLY A 3 19.03 4.05 4.60
CA GLY A 3 18.41 3.54 3.37
C GLY A 3 17.06 4.23 3.16
N PRO A 4 16.54 4.31 1.91
CA PRO A 4 15.23 4.91 1.68
C PRO A 4 14.23 4.18 2.57
N GLU A 5 13.66 4.90 3.54
CA GLU A 5 12.76 4.31 4.51
C GLU A 5 11.63 3.57 3.79
N GLU A 6 11.64 2.24 3.85
CA GLU A 6 10.57 1.45 3.26
C GLU A 6 9.27 1.68 4.06
N PRO A 7 8.12 1.81 3.38
CA PRO A 7 6.82 1.88 4.05
C PRO A 7 6.59 0.61 4.86
N ARG A 8 6.20 0.77 6.11
CA ARG A 8 5.80 -0.26 7.06
C ARG A 8 4.40 -0.74 6.71
N LEU A 9 4.38 -1.66 5.76
CA LEU A 9 3.16 -2.31 5.31
C LEU A 9 2.71 -3.39 6.32
N PRO A 10 1.39 -3.66 6.42
CA PRO A 10 0.87 -4.78 7.18
C PRO A 10 1.42 -6.12 6.65
N PRO A 11 1.38 -7.19 7.47
CA PRO A 11 1.93 -8.49 7.09
C PRO A 11 1.28 -9.00 5.79
N GLY A 12 2.13 -9.34 4.81
CA GLY A 12 1.71 -9.87 3.52
C GLY A 12 1.42 -8.82 2.45
N TYR A 13 1.29 -7.54 2.82
CA TYR A 13 1.14 -6.45 1.85
C TYR A 13 2.48 -6.18 1.16
N ARG A 14 2.41 -5.86 -0.13
CA ARG A 14 3.59 -5.56 -0.95
C ARG A 14 3.32 -4.34 -1.82
N LEU A 15 4.33 -3.48 -1.93
CA LEU A 15 4.29 -2.36 -2.84
C LEU A 15 5.06 -2.74 -4.11
N ASP A 16 4.33 -2.90 -5.21
CA ASP A 16 4.88 -3.08 -6.53
C ASP A 16 5.35 -1.72 -7.06
N ARG A 17 6.68 -1.56 -7.18
CA ARG A 17 7.33 -0.37 -7.74
C ARG A 17 7.90 -0.66 -9.14
N SER A 18 7.35 -1.63 -9.86
CA SER A 18 7.85 -1.99 -11.19
C SER A 18 7.67 -0.84 -12.18
N ASP A 19 6.65 -0.01 -11.97
CA ASP A 19 6.42 1.20 -12.76
C ASP A 19 7.10 2.42 -12.12
N PRO A 20 7.90 3.19 -12.91
CA PRO A 20 8.59 4.36 -12.39
C PRO A 20 7.64 5.54 -12.15
N ASP A 21 6.45 5.53 -12.73
CA ASP A 21 5.47 6.62 -12.59
C ASP A 21 4.35 6.28 -11.59
N VAL A 22 4.07 4.99 -11.37
CA VAL A 22 2.99 4.51 -10.50
C VAL A 22 3.46 3.32 -9.66
N TRP A 23 3.23 3.38 -8.36
CA TRP A 23 3.42 2.28 -7.43
C TRP A 23 2.08 1.66 -7.07
N THR A 24 2.00 0.33 -7.08
CA THR A 24 0.77 -0.40 -6.82
C THR A 24 0.86 -1.14 -5.49
N LEU A 25 -0.02 -0.82 -4.55
CA LEU A 25 -0.12 -1.55 -3.29
C LEU A 25 -0.98 -2.79 -3.49
N ARG A 26 -0.43 -3.95 -3.15
CA ARG A 26 -1.06 -5.26 -3.30
C ARG A 26 -1.19 -5.96 -1.96
N ARG A 27 -2.34 -6.60 -1.75
CA ARG A 27 -2.63 -7.50 -0.62
C ARG A 27 -1.85 -8.80 -0.77
N PRO A 28 -1.64 -9.57 0.31
CA PRO A 28 -1.07 -10.92 0.22
C PRO A 28 -1.87 -11.86 -0.69
N GLU A 29 -3.18 -11.63 -0.77
CA GLU A 29 -4.10 -12.41 -1.62
C GLU A 29 -3.97 -12.09 -3.12
N GLY A 30 -3.11 -11.15 -3.50
CA GLY A 30 -2.86 -10.75 -4.89
C GLY A 30 -3.78 -9.64 -5.41
N TRP A 31 -4.72 -9.18 -4.60
CA TRP A 31 -5.61 -8.06 -4.96
C TRP A 31 -4.91 -6.71 -4.85
N VAL A 32 -5.24 -5.81 -5.77
CA VAL A 32 -4.75 -4.43 -5.73
C VAL A 32 -5.60 -3.63 -4.76
N VAL A 33 -4.94 -3.00 -3.78
CA VAL A 33 -5.55 -2.12 -2.78
C VAL A 33 -5.72 -0.72 -3.37
N ALA A 34 -4.62 -0.18 -3.89
CA ALA A 34 -4.53 1.21 -4.31
C ALA A 34 -3.35 1.42 -5.26
N HIS A 35 -3.46 2.46 -6.07
CA HIS A 35 -2.38 2.94 -6.93
C HIS A 35 -1.92 4.30 -6.42
N PHE A 36 -0.61 4.48 -6.33
CA PHE A 36 0.02 5.71 -5.87
C PHE A 36 0.92 6.25 -6.96
N SER A 37 0.86 7.54 -7.26
CA SER A 37 1.80 8.14 -8.21
C SER A 37 3.19 8.20 -7.60
N ALA A 38 4.21 7.60 -8.20
CA ALA A 38 5.58 7.55 -7.68
C ALA A 38 6.16 8.96 -7.37
N ARG A 39 5.68 9.99 -8.07
CA ARG A 39 6.07 11.40 -7.87
C ARG A 39 5.40 12.09 -6.69
N GLY A 40 4.24 11.60 -6.24
CA GLY A 40 3.44 12.22 -5.17
C GLY A 40 3.12 11.28 -4.01
N ALA A 41 3.50 10.00 -4.13
CA ALA A 41 3.29 9.00 -3.12
C ALA A 41 4.22 9.25 -1.94
N THR A 42 3.65 9.58 -0.79
CA THR A 42 4.40 9.60 0.46
C THR A 42 4.34 8.23 1.12
N LYS A 43 5.43 7.87 1.81
CA LYS A 43 5.50 6.65 2.62
C LYS A 43 4.29 6.53 3.56
N GLU A 44 3.99 7.61 4.27
CA GLU A 44 2.89 7.67 5.23
C GLU A 44 1.52 7.42 4.58
N ALA A 45 1.26 7.99 3.39
CA ALA A 45 0.00 7.75 2.68
C ALA A 45 -0.16 6.28 2.27
N ILE A 46 0.94 5.65 1.84
CA ILE A 46 0.95 4.23 1.47
C ILE A 46 0.70 3.36 2.71
N GLU A 47 1.40 3.64 3.81
CA GLU A 47 1.23 2.94 5.09
C GLU A 47 -0.22 3.07 5.58
N GLN A 48 -0.73 4.29 5.71
CA GLN A 48 -2.09 4.52 6.19
C GLN A 48 -3.14 3.80 5.34
N THR A 49 -2.99 3.81 4.01
CA THR A 49 -3.91 3.10 3.14
C THR A 49 -3.82 1.59 3.35
N ALA A 50 -2.62 1.04 3.47
CA ALA A 50 -2.43 -0.39 3.70
C ALA A 50 -3.00 -0.85 5.06
N TRP A 51 -2.78 -0.06 6.11
CA TRP A 51 -3.33 -0.34 7.45
C TRP A 51 -4.84 -0.19 7.47
N LYS A 52 -5.38 0.89 6.87
CA LYS A 52 -6.84 1.10 6.77
C LYS A 52 -7.53 -0.01 5.98
N ASP A 53 -6.90 -0.53 4.93
CA ASP A 53 -7.41 -1.66 4.17
C ASP A 53 -7.32 -2.97 4.97
N HIS A 54 -6.21 -3.22 5.67
CA HIS A 54 -6.04 -4.38 6.54
C HIS A 54 -7.03 -4.39 7.72
N GLU A 55 -7.30 -3.24 8.33
CA GLU A 55 -8.27 -3.08 9.42
C GLU A 55 -9.72 -3.03 8.88
N GLY A 56 -9.94 -2.34 7.78
CA GLY A 56 -11.25 -2.16 7.14
C GLY A 56 -11.73 -3.36 6.31
N ALA A 57 -10.86 -4.29 5.92
CA ALA A 57 -11.27 -5.57 5.33
C ALA A 57 -12.04 -6.47 6.32
N GLY A 58 -12.08 -6.11 7.61
CA GLY A 58 -13.00 -6.68 8.59
C GLY A 58 -14.40 -6.06 8.61
N GLU A 59 -14.61 -4.94 7.90
CA GLU A 59 -15.82 -4.11 7.96
C GLU A 59 -16.28 -3.70 6.55
N GLU A 60 -16.52 -4.67 5.67
CA GLU A 60 -17.36 -4.44 4.48
C GLU A 60 -18.76 -5.00 4.76
N GLU A 61 -19.52 -4.31 5.62
CA GLU A 61 -20.98 -4.34 5.51
C GLU A 61 -21.35 -3.66 4.18
N TYR A 62 -21.52 -4.49 3.15
CA TYR A 62 -22.06 -4.10 1.86
C TYR A 62 -23.58 -3.92 2.01
N PRO A 63 -24.17 -2.72 1.83
CA PRO A 63 -25.62 -2.55 1.79
C PRO A 63 -26.24 -3.13 0.51
#